data_AF-A0A914C5V0-F1
#
_entry.id   AF-A0A914C5V0-F1
#
_cell.length_a   1.000
_cell.length_b   1.000
_cell.length_c   1.000
_cell.angle_alpha   90.00
_cell.angle_beta   90.00
_cell.angle_gamma   90.00
#
_symmetry.space_group_name_H-M   'P 1'
#
loop_
_entity.id
_entity.type
_entity.pdbx_description
1 polymer ?
#
loop_
_entity_poly.entity_id
_entity_poly.type
_entity_poly.pdbx_seq_one_letter_code
_entity_poly.pdbx_strand_id
1 'polypeptide(L)'
;MAMDAVEASYGYMCGTGYRQFEEHAGCFAEVESQKEYVECKNAASSSMNDALKLRVESSDIYFERLCSIMDNYLRCCRPLVYDKCGKSAWKLVSQITIDSLHVTMPTCDVNRALL
;
A
#
# COMPACT_ATOMS: atom_id res chain seq x y z
N MET A 1 -15.67 -8.29 -3.43
CA MET A 1 -14.33 -7.85 -3.90
C MET A 1 -13.87 -6.55 -3.24
N ALA A 2 -14.53 -5.39 -3.43
CA ALA A 2 -14.09 -4.16 -2.75
C ALA A 2 -14.37 -4.19 -1.23
N MET A 3 -15.51 -4.76 -0.81
CA MET A 3 -15.86 -4.89 0.62
C MET A 3 -14.90 -5.83 1.36
N ASP A 4 -14.51 -6.95 0.75
CA ASP A 4 -13.59 -7.93 1.38
C ASP A 4 -12.18 -7.33 1.58
N ALA A 5 -11.74 -6.46 0.68
CA ALA A 5 -10.47 -5.74 0.81
C ALA A 5 -10.49 -4.72 1.95
N VAL A 6 -11.59 -3.98 2.06
CA VAL A 6 -11.84 -3.03 3.15
C VAL A 6 -11.88 -3.81 4.47
N GLU A 7 -12.61 -4.92 4.52
CA GLU A 7 -12.67 -5.78 5.71
C GLU A 7 -11.31 -6.37 6.10
N ALA A 8 -10.49 -6.82 5.14
CA ALA A 8 -9.14 -7.30 5.43
C ALA A 8 -8.23 -6.18 5.99
N SER A 9 -8.29 -5.00 5.39
CA SER A 9 -7.45 -3.86 5.78
C SER A 9 -7.85 -3.28 7.13
N TYR A 10 -9.14 -2.98 7.31
CA TYR A 10 -9.67 -2.41 8.54
C TYR A 10 -9.86 -3.47 9.63
N GLY A 11 -10.06 -4.74 9.29
CA GLY A 11 -10.16 -5.82 10.26
C GLY A 11 -8.86 -6.01 11.05
N TYR A 12 -7.71 -5.90 10.39
CA TYR A 12 -6.42 -5.90 11.08
C TYR A 12 -6.19 -4.59 11.86
N MET A 13 -6.37 -3.43 11.21
CA MET A 13 -6.15 -2.12 11.85
C MET A 13 -7.10 -1.82 13.01
N CYS A 14 -8.32 -2.33 13.00
CA CYS A 14 -9.30 -2.15 14.08
C CYS A 14 -9.38 -3.36 15.03
N GLY A 15 -8.59 -4.40 14.75
CA GLY A 15 -8.49 -5.62 15.54
C GLY A 15 -7.11 -5.75 16.19
N THR A 16 -6.38 -6.81 15.83
CA THR A 16 -5.10 -7.16 16.46
C THR A 16 -3.99 -6.13 16.21
N GLY A 17 -4.06 -5.37 15.12
CA GLY A 17 -3.12 -4.30 14.78
C GLY A 17 -3.46 -2.94 15.39
N TYR A 18 -4.61 -2.79 16.06
CA TYR A 18 -5.12 -1.48 16.51
C TYR A 18 -4.16 -0.70 17.38
N ARG A 19 -3.59 -1.34 18.40
CA ARG A 19 -2.65 -0.68 19.30
C ARG A 19 -1.41 -0.18 18.58
N GLN A 20 -0.88 -0.96 17.64
CA GLN A 20 0.29 -0.57 16.84
C GLN A 20 -0.04 0.55 15.87
N PHE A 21 -1.27 0.55 15.32
CA PHE A 21 -1.76 1.64 14.49
C PHE A 21 -1.91 2.93 15.30
N GLU A 22 -2.53 2.88 16.48
CA GLU A 22 -2.66 4.03 17.37
C GLU A 22 -1.30 4.60 17.78
N GLU A 23 -0.32 3.74 18.10
CA GLU A 23 1.05 4.12 18.43
C GLU A 23 1.78 4.85 17.27
N HIS A 24 1.41 4.59 16.01
CA HIS A 24 2.06 5.16 14.83
C HIS A 24 1.23 6.20 14.07
N ALA A 25 -0.06 6.35 14.38
CA ALA A 25 -1.01 7.17 13.63
C ALA A 25 -0.57 8.63 13.49
N GLY A 26 -0.08 9.24 14.57
CA GLY A 26 0.44 10.61 14.54
C GLY A 26 1.64 10.75 13.59
N CYS A 27 2.57 9.81 13.62
CA CYS A 27 3.73 9.83 12.73
C CYS A 27 3.34 9.63 11.26
N PHE A 28 2.41 8.71 10.97
CA PHE A 28 1.89 8.53 9.63
C PHE A 28 1.25 9.81 9.09
N ALA A 29 0.44 10.52 9.88
CA ALA A 29 -0.14 11.79 9.47
C ALA A 29 0.94 12.84 9.08
N GLU A 30 2.06 12.87 9.79
CA GLU A 30 3.18 13.73 9.43
C GLU A 30 3.96 13.27 8.19
N VAL A 31 4.01 11.97 7.91
CA VAL A 31 4.60 11.45 6.67
C VAL A 31 3.70 11.77 5.49
N GLU A 32 2.38 11.60 5.63
CA GLU A 32 1.41 11.86 4.56
C GLU A 32 1.32 13.33 4.14
N SER A 33 1.78 14.26 4.99
CA SER A 33 1.89 15.69 4.67
C SER A 33 3.23 16.10 4.05
N GLN A 34 4.23 15.21 4.01
CA GLN A 34 5.52 15.48 3.35
C GLN A 34 5.36 15.48 1.83
N LYS A 35 6.05 16.43 1.19
CA LYS A 35 5.97 16.62 -0.26
C LYS A 35 6.41 15.37 -1.02
N GLU A 36 7.49 14.75 -0.56
CA GLU A 36 8.09 13.54 -1.13
C GLU A 36 7.10 12.36 -1.09
N TYR A 37 6.36 12.22 0.01
CA TYR A 37 5.35 11.17 0.14
C TYR A 37 4.14 11.45 -0.78
N VAL A 38 3.72 12.72 -0.84
CA VAL A 38 2.67 13.15 -1.77
C VAL A 38 3.07 12.92 -3.22
N GLU A 39 4.34 13.13 -3.58
CA GLU A 39 4.88 12.83 -4.90
C GLU A 39 4.79 11.32 -5.22
N CYS A 40 5.17 10.44 -4.28
CA CYS A 40 4.98 8.99 -4.43
C CYS A 40 3.51 8.63 -4.69
N LYS A 41 2.59 9.20 -3.89
CA LYS A 41 1.14 8.97 -4.02
C LYS A 41 0.59 9.45 -5.37
N ASN A 42 1.02 10.63 -5.82
CA ASN A 42 0.58 11.21 -7.08
C ASN A 42 1.11 10.41 -8.28
N ALA A 43 2.37 9.96 -8.24
CA ALA A 43 2.95 9.11 -9.29
C ALA A 43 2.21 7.76 -9.39
N ALA A 44 1.89 7.13 -8.25
CA ALA A 44 1.10 5.92 -8.21
C ALA A 44 -0.30 6.15 -8.78
N SER A 45 -0.99 7.20 -8.33
CA SER A 45 -2.35 7.56 -8.79
C SER A 45 -2.41 7.81 -10.30
N SER A 46 -1.44 8.56 -10.83
CA SER A 46 -1.32 8.77 -12.28
C SER A 46 -1.13 7.45 -13.04
N SER A 47 -0.24 6.59 -12.55
CA SER A 47 0.03 5.29 -13.19
C SER A 47 -1.17 4.36 -13.13
N MET A 48 -1.95 4.37 -12.05
CA MET A 48 -3.20 3.61 -11.93
C MET A 48 -4.24 4.10 -12.92
N ASN A 49 -4.38 5.42 -13.08
CA ASN A 49 -5.30 6.01 -14.06
C ASN A 49 -4.96 5.60 -15.50
N ASP A 50 -3.67 5.51 -15.82
CA ASP A 50 -3.24 4.99 -17.12
C ASP A 50 -3.51 3.48 -17.26
N ALA A 51 -3.27 2.70 -16.21
CA ALA A 51 -3.55 1.26 -16.20
C ALA A 51 -5.04 0.95 -16.38
N LEU A 52 -5.96 1.82 -15.90
CA LEU A 52 -7.40 1.64 -16.11
C LEU A 52 -7.79 1.55 -17.59
N LYS A 53 -7.01 2.13 -18.50
CA LYS A 53 -7.23 2.03 -19.94
C LYS A 53 -7.05 0.59 -20.45
N LEU A 54 -6.15 -0.18 -19.81
CA LEU A 54 -5.85 -1.58 -20.13
C LEU A 54 -6.93 -2.56 -19.63
N ARG A 55 -7.79 -2.11 -18.70
CA ARG A 55 -8.85 -2.95 -18.11
C ARG A 55 -9.80 -3.53 -19.15
N VAL A 56 -10.01 -2.82 -20.26
CA VAL A 56 -10.90 -3.23 -21.36
C VAL A 56 -10.21 -4.24 -22.29
N GLU A 57 -8.88 -4.24 -22.35
CA GLU A 57 -8.09 -5.04 -23.28
C GLU A 57 -7.75 -6.42 -22.71
N SER A 58 -7.31 -6.48 -21.45
CA SER A 58 -7.00 -7.74 -20.77
C SER A 58 -6.98 -7.55 -19.25
N SER A 59 -7.76 -8.35 -18.54
CA SER A 59 -7.79 -8.31 -17.07
C SER A 59 -6.46 -8.76 -16.46
N ASP A 60 -5.77 -9.73 -17.06
CA ASP A 60 -4.50 -10.24 -16.53
C ASP A 60 -3.40 -9.18 -16.64
N ILE A 61 -3.27 -8.53 -17.81
CA ILE A 61 -2.30 -7.45 -18.02
C ILE A 61 -2.61 -6.25 -17.11
N TYR A 62 -3.90 -5.97 -16.89
CA TYR A 62 -4.32 -4.94 -15.96
C TYR A 62 -3.86 -5.23 -14.51
N PHE A 63 -4.07 -6.46 -14.01
CA PHE A 63 -3.65 -6.84 -12.66
C PHE A 63 -2.13 -6.89 -12.50
N GLU A 64 -1.39 -7.39 -13.49
CA GLU A 64 0.08 -7.34 -13.49
C GLU A 64 0.59 -5.90 -13.41
N ARG A 65 -0.05 -4.99 -14.16
CA ARG A 65 0.31 -3.58 -14.16
C ARG A 65 0.00 -2.92 -12.82
N LEU A 66 -1.16 -3.19 -12.22
CA LEU A 66 -1.50 -2.69 -10.89
C LEU A 66 -0.52 -3.19 -9.82
N CYS A 67 -0.12 -4.46 -9.90
CA CYS A 67 0.86 -5.04 -8.99
C CYS A 67 2.20 -4.30 -9.06
N SER A 68 2.70 -4.03 -10.27
CA SER A 68 3.94 -3.26 -10.46
C SER A 68 3.82 -1.83 -9.95
N ILE A 69 2.66 -1.19 -10.11
CA ILE A 69 2.43 0.16 -9.58
C ILE A 69 2.48 0.16 -8.04
N MET A 70 1.89 -0.85 -7.41
CA MET A 70 1.93 -1.01 -5.95
C MET A 70 3.34 -1.27 -5.43
N ASP A 71 4.11 -2.16 -6.07
CA ASP A 71 5.53 -2.40 -5.71
C ASP A 71 6.34 -1.09 -5.79
N ASN A 72 6.19 -0.32 -6.86
CA ASN A 72 6.87 0.96 -7.03
C ASN A 72 6.45 2.00 -5.98
N TYR A 73 5.15 2.10 -5.68
CA TYR A 73 4.63 2.98 -4.63
C TYR A 73 5.25 2.65 -3.27
N LEU A 74 5.26 1.37 -2.90
CA LEU A 74 5.82 0.90 -1.62
C LEU A 74 7.32 1.18 -1.54
N ARG A 75 8.09 0.94 -2.61
CA ARG A 75 9.52 1.30 -2.66
C ARG A 75 9.76 2.79 -2.47
N CYS A 76 8.91 3.63 -3.05
CA CYS A 76 9.00 5.09 -2.93
C CYS A 76 8.72 5.56 -1.49
N CYS A 77 7.66 5.03 -0.87
CA CYS A 77 7.24 5.42 0.47
C CYS A 77 8.10 4.82 1.60
N ARG A 78 8.74 3.66 1.37
CA ARG A 78 9.50 2.93 2.38
C ARG A 78 10.51 3.80 3.14
N PRO A 79 11.48 4.48 2.51
CA PRO A 79 12.46 5.28 3.24
C PRO A 79 11.79 6.39 4.06
N LEU A 80 10.75 7.03 3.53
CA LEU A 80 10.04 8.13 4.20
C LEU A 80 9.37 7.68 5.50
N VAL A 81 8.73 6.50 5.47
CA VAL A 81 8.09 5.91 6.66
C VAL A 81 9.14 5.31 7.60
N TYR A 82 10.12 4.58 7.07
CA TYR A 82 11.13 3.88 7.87
C TYR A 82 12.01 4.86 8.63
N ASP A 83 12.49 5.92 7.98
CA ASP A 83 13.43 6.86 8.58
C ASP A 83 12.73 7.77 9.60
N LYS A 84 11.45 8.10 9.38
CA LYS A 84 10.68 8.99 10.27
C LYS A 84 9.94 8.25 11.39
N CYS A 85 9.25 7.16 11.06
CA CYS A 85 8.38 6.43 12.00
C CYS A 85 9.00 5.12 12.50
N GLY A 86 10.13 4.72 11.94
CA GLY A 86 10.88 3.56 12.38
C GLY A 86 10.43 2.23 11.78
N LYS A 87 11.21 1.19 12.10
CA LYS A 87 11.03 -0.16 11.55
C LYS A 87 9.69 -0.81 11.92
N SER A 88 9.17 -0.60 13.13
CA SER A 88 7.90 -1.18 13.56
C SER A 88 6.72 -0.60 12.79
N ALA A 89 6.76 0.71 12.49
CA ALA A 89 5.76 1.38 11.67
C ALA A 89 5.75 0.84 10.23
N TRP A 90 6.93 0.63 9.64
CA TRP A 90 7.02 0.01 8.31
C TRP A 90 6.52 -1.44 8.29
N LYS A 91 6.79 -2.20 9.36
CA LYS A 91 6.26 -3.57 9.51
C LYS A 91 4.74 -3.59 9.54
N LEU A 92 4.11 -2.63 10.21
CA LEU A 92 2.67 -2.45 10.22
C LEU A 92 2.11 -2.16 8.82
N VAL A 93 2.69 -1.19 8.11
CA VAL A 93 2.31 -0.87 6.71
C VAL A 93 2.44 -2.10 5.82
N SER A 94 3.54 -2.86 5.98
CA SER A 94 3.79 -4.08 5.22
C SER A 94 2.72 -5.14 5.47
N GLN A 95 2.35 -5.37 6.74
CA GLN A 95 1.35 -6.35 7.13
C GLN A 95 -0.03 -6.00 6.55
N ILE A 96 -0.48 -4.75 6.75
CA ILE A 96 -1.77 -4.28 6.20
C ILE A 96 -1.79 -4.44 4.69
N THR A 97 -0.71 -4.04 4.01
CA THR A 97 -0.62 -4.13 2.55
C THR A 97 -0.69 -5.58 2.06
N ILE A 98 0.04 -6.51 2.70
CA ILE A 98 -0.01 -7.93 2.35
C ILE A 98 -1.42 -8.48 2.53
N ASP A 99 -2.08 -8.18 3.66
CA ASP A 99 -3.43 -8.67 3.95
C ASP A 99 -4.45 -8.13 2.93
N SER A 100 -4.36 -6.85 2.56
CA SER A 100 -5.20 -6.24 1.51
C SER A 100 -4.95 -6.87 0.13
N LEU A 101 -3.69 -7.10 -0.23
CA LEU A 101 -3.31 -7.65 -1.54
C LEU A 101 -3.66 -9.12 -1.67
N HIS A 102 -3.58 -9.90 -0.59
CA HIS A 102 -3.99 -11.31 -0.61
C HIS A 102 -5.45 -11.48 -1.03
N VAL A 103 -6.31 -10.52 -0.67
CA VAL A 103 -7.74 -10.55 -1.00
C VAL A 103 -8.03 -9.94 -2.37
N THR A 104 -7.30 -8.89 -2.77
CA THR A 104 -7.60 -8.12 -4.01
C THR A 104 -6.81 -8.56 -5.23
N MET A 105 -5.56 -8.99 -5.03
CA MET A 105 -4.59 -9.32 -6.08
C MET A 105 -3.69 -10.48 -5.59
N PRO A 106 -4.24 -11.69 -5.40
CA PRO A 106 -3.55 -12.81 -4.73
C PRO A 106 -2.28 -13.30 -5.43
N THR A 107 -2.13 -13.01 -6.72
CA THR A 107 -0.94 -13.36 -7.52
C THR A 107 0.14 -12.27 -7.50
N CYS A 108 -0.13 -11.12 -6.86
CA CYS A 108 0.80 -10.01 -6.78
C CYS A 108 1.84 -10.22 -5.68
N ASP A 109 3.12 -10.34 -6.06
CA ASP A 109 4.24 -10.42 -5.12
C ASP A 109 4.94 -9.05 -4.96
N VAL A 110 4.60 -8.35 -3.88
CA VAL A 110 5.27 -7.08 -3.48
C VAL A 110 6.30 -7.29 -2.38
N ASN A 111 6.62 -8.53 -1.98
CA ASN A 111 7.49 -8.78 -0.83
C ASN A 111 8.86 -8.11 -0.98
N ARG A 112 9.36 -7.97 -2.21
CA ARG A 112 10.61 -7.28 -2.50
C ARG A 112 10.60 -5.79 -2.20
N ALA A 113 9.44 -5.13 -2.21
CA ALA A 113 9.31 -3.74 -1.78
C ALA A 113 9.19 -3.61 -0.26
N LEU A 114 8.67 -4.65 0.40
CA LEU A 114 8.35 -4.65 1.82
C LEU A 114 9.50 -5.12 2.72
N LEU A 115 10.41 -5.98 2.21
CA LEU A 115 11.58 -6.55 2.92
C LEU A 115 12.81 -5.64 2.91
#